data_AF-A0A2G2VUS3-F1
#
_entry.id   AF-A0A2G2VUS3-F1
#
_cell.length_a   1.000
_cell.length_b   1.000
_cell.length_c   1.000
_cell.angle_alpha   90.00
_cell.angle_beta   90.00
_cell.angle_gamma   90.00
#
_symmetry.space_group_name_H-M   'P 1'
#
loop_
_entity.id
_entity.type
_entity.pdbx_description
1 polymer ?
#
loop_
_entity_poly.entity_id
_entity_poly.type
_entity_poly.pdbx_seq_one_letter_code
_entity_poly.pdbx_strand_id
1 'polypeptide(L)'
;MFFCFSARMIALALKHKVQIGVVFDRTFFLQLAGKNISLEDVSDTDLCLYNSWKQILDMDPEMVDQDYLGLRFFCETESLGSMKRIELCPKGMDTVVDSKNRETYVNLLTKHHFVTSIAEQVTSFAKGFDDITTTSSRRSFFQCLNLEDPDLMLDGNGHDVSVEDWKAHTDYYGYNRSDRQISWFWEIVESMSVEQRKVLLSFWTSIKSLPLNGFGDLD
;
A
#
# COMPACT_ATOMS: atom_id res chain seq x y z
N MET A 1 16.20 12.24 -5.92
CA MET A 1 17.04 12.03 -4.72
C MET A 1 16.23 11.51 -3.53
N PHE A 2 15.08 12.13 -3.21
CA PHE A 2 14.19 11.69 -2.12
C PHE A 2 13.69 10.23 -2.27
N PHE A 3 13.02 9.87 -3.38
CA PHE A 3 12.48 8.51 -3.57
C PHE A 3 13.53 7.40 -3.53
N CYS A 4 14.73 7.66 -4.06
CA CYS A 4 15.85 6.72 -3.98
C CYS A 4 16.32 6.51 -2.54
N PHE A 5 16.42 7.60 -1.75
CA PHE A 5 16.76 7.50 -0.34
C PHE A 5 15.68 6.73 0.45
N SER A 6 14.40 7.07 0.28
CA SER A 6 13.29 6.37 0.94
C SER A 6 13.29 4.88 0.61
N ALA A 7 13.56 4.51 -0.64
CA ALA A 7 13.66 3.11 -1.05
C ALA A 7 14.82 2.36 -0.37
N ARG A 8 15.99 3.00 -0.23
CA ARG A 8 17.12 2.43 0.51
C ARG A 8 16.77 2.21 1.98
N MET A 9 16.09 3.18 2.61
CA MET A 9 15.65 3.06 4.00
C MET A 9 14.65 1.92 4.18
N ILE A 10 13.65 1.81 3.29
CA ILE A 10 12.68 0.70 3.33
C ILE A 10 13.36 -0.64 3.10
N ALA A 11 14.26 -0.74 2.11
CA ALA A 11 14.99 -1.98 1.85
C ALA A 11 15.90 -2.39 3.02
N LEU A 12 16.53 -1.43 3.69
CA LEU A 12 17.29 -1.68 4.92
C LEU A 12 16.39 -2.13 6.07
N ALA A 13 15.23 -1.49 6.23
CA ALA A 13 14.23 -1.87 7.23
C ALA A 13 13.77 -3.32 7.03
N LEU A 14 13.41 -3.70 5.79
CA LEU A 14 13.07 -5.08 5.43
C LEU A 14 14.24 -6.06 5.69
N LYS A 15 15.47 -5.69 5.30
CA LYS A 15 16.67 -6.52 5.48
C LYS A 15 16.98 -6.79 6.96
N HIS A 16 16.77 -5.79 7.82
CA HIS A 16 17.05 -5.87 9.25
C HIS A 16 15.80 -6.18 10.10
N LYS A 17 14.64 -6.44 9.46
CA LYS A 17 13.35 -6.68 10.13
C LYS A 17 12.96 -5.56 11.10
N VAL A 18 13.25 -4.32 10.74
CA VAL A 18 12.89 -3.13 11.53
C VAL A 18 11.56 -2.59 11.02
N GLN A 19 10.60 -2.44 11.92
CA GLN A 19 9.31 -1.81 11.62
C GLN A 19 9.46 -0.30 11.62
N ILE A 20 8.94 0.34 10.58
CA ILE A 20 9.02 1.79 10.37
C ILE A 20 7.65 2.45 10.23
N GLY A 21 6.56 1.68 10.34
CA GLY A 21 5.20 2.21 10.31
C GLY A 21 4.79 2.72 8.93
N VAL A 22 5.17 1.98 7.88
CA VAL A 22 4.91 2.35 6.48
C VAL A 22 4.13 1.22 5.82
N VAL A 23 3.07 1.60 5.11
CA VAL A 23 2.28 0.71 4.26
C VAL A 23 2.48 1.07 2.79
N PHE A 24 2.44 0.07 1.92
CA PHE A 24 2.48 0.24 0.48
C PHE A 24 1.07 0.40 -0.08
N ASP A 25 0.90 1.39 -0.95
CA ASP A 25 -0.27 1.42 -1.81
C ASP A 25 -0.28 0.20 -2.76
N ARG A 26 -1.47 -0.36 -3.00
CA ARG A 26 -1.70 -1.52 -3.87
C ARG A 26 -1.13 -1.32 -5.26
N THR A 27 -1.44 -0.19 -5.91
CA THR A 27 -0.97 0.08 -7.27
C THR A 27 0.55 0.23 -7.30
N PHE A 28 1.14 0.84 -6.27
CA PHE A 28 2.59 0.97 -6.14
C PHE A 28 3.27 -0.40 -5.95
N PHE A 29 2.73 -1.28 -5.11
CA PHE A 29 3.23 -2.65 -4.95
C PHE A 29 3.23 -3.41 -6.28
N LEU A 30 2.11 -3.37 -7.01
CA LEU A 30 1.97 -4.06 -8.30
C LEU A 30 3.03 -3.59 -9.30
N GLN A 31 3.34 -2.28 -9.33
CA GLN A 31 4.41 -1.75 -10.17
C GLN A 31 5.79 -2.25 -9.78
N LEU A 32 6.10 -2.33 -8.49
CA LEU A 32 7.38 -2.86 -8.02
C LEU A 32 7.55 -4.35 -8.37
N ALA A 33 6.45 -5.11 -8.35
CA ALA A 33 6.36 -6.49 -8.83
C ALA A 33 6.41 -6.62 -10.36
N GLY A 34 6.27 -5.51 -11.11
CA GLY A 34 6.18 -5.51 -12.56
C GLY A 34 4.85 -6.07 -13.11
N LYS A 35 3.78 -6.02 -12.31
CA LYS A 35 2.42 -6.40 -12.70
C LYS A 35 1.70 -5.21 -13.32
N ASN A 36 0.73 -5.48 -14.18
CA ASN A 36 -0.15 -4.44 -14.74
C ASN A 36 -1.18 -4.01 -13.70
N ILE A 37 -1.55 -2.73 -13.74
CA ILE A 37 -2.62 -2.16 -12.92
C ILE A 37 -3.90 -2.16 -13.75
N SER A 38 -4.98 -2.69 -13.16
CA SER A 38 -6.33 -2.63 -13.71
C SER A 38 -7.16 -1.56 -13.01
N LEU A 39 -8.32 -1.21 -13.57
CA LEU A 39 -9.27 -0.31 -12.90
C LEU A 39 -9.71 -0.86 -11.53
N GLU A 40 -9.85 -2.18 -11.38
CA GLU A 40 -10.26 -2.79 -10.13
C GLU A 40 -9.19 -2.63 -9.04
N ASP A 41 -7.92 -2.48 -9.40
CA ASP A 41 -6.86 -2.17 -8.43
C ASP A 41 -6.91 -0.71 -7.94
N VAL A 42 -7.65 0.16 -8.64
CA VAL A 42 -7.83 1.58 -8.26
C VAL A 42 -8.88 1.74 -7.17
N SER A 43 -9.82 0.80 -7.00
CA SER A 43 -10.89 0.94 -5.99
C SER A 43 -10.35 1.09 -4.57
N ASP A 44 -9.24 0.42 -4.29
CA ASP A 44 -8.57 0.45 -2.98
C ASP A 44 -7.74 1.72 -2.79
N THR A 45 -7.26 2.33 -3.88
CA THR A 45 -6.37 3.50 -3.84
C THR A 45 -7.13 4.83 -3.92
N ASP A 46 -8.09 4.94 -4.84
CA ASP A 46 -8.89 6.15 -5.04
C ASP A 46 -10.31 5.78 -5.51
N LEU A 47 -11.22 5.71 -4.53
CA LEU A 47 -12.62 5.37 -4.76
C LEU A 47 -13.35 6.42 -5.63
N CYS A 48 -12.93 7.69 -5.58
CA CYS A 48 -13.56 8.75 -6.36
C CYS A 48 -13.22 8.60 -7.84
N LEU A 49 -11.93 8.38 -8.17
CA LEU A 49 -11.50 8.11 -9.54
C LEU A 49 -12.08 6.80 -10.06
N TYR A 50 -12.06 5.74 -9.24
CA TYR A 50 -12.69 4.47 -9.58
C TYR A 50 -14.15 4.65 -9.98
N ASN A 51 -14.96 5.29 -9.12
CA ASN A 51 -16.37 5.53 -9.39
C ASN A 51 -16.58 6.38 -10.66
N SER A 52 -15.79 7.44 -10.85
CA SER A 52 -15.89 8.30 -12.03
C SER A 52 -15.60 7.53 -13.32
N TRP A 53 -14.55 6.72 -13.35
CA TRP A 53 -14.20 5.95 -14.54
C TRP A 53 -15.13 4.76 -14.76
N LYS A 54 -15.60 4.13 -13.69
CA LYS A 54 -16.61 3.07 -13.76
C LYS A 54 -17.92 3.59 -14.33
N GLN A 55 -18.35 4.81 -13.96
CA GLN A 55 -19.51 5.47 -14.55
C GLN A 55 -19.40 5.65 -16.07
N ILE A 56 -18.20 5.93 -16.59
CA ILE A 56 -17.98 6.03 -18.05
C ILE A 56 -18.19 4.67 -18.73
N LEU A 57 -17.77 3.58 -18.08
CA LEU A 57 -17.96 2.22 -18.58
C LEU A 57 -19.41 1.76 -18.50
N ASP A 58 -20.15 2.19 -17.48
CA ASP A 58 -21.52 1.73 -17.21
C ASP A 58 -22.59 2.63 -17.84
N MET A 59 -22.21 3.80 -18.38
CA MET A 59 -23.14 4.72 -19.05
C MET A 59 -23.83 4.07 -20.25
N ASP A 60 -25.05 4.51 -20.55
CA ASP A 60 -25.80 4.06 -21.72
C ASP A 60 -25.00 4.29 -23.02
N PRO A 61 -24.80 3.26 -23.87
CA PRO A 61 -24.05 3.39 -25.12
C PRO A 61 -24.55 4.51 -26.04
N GLU A 62 -25.87 4.71 -26.15
CA GLU A 62 -26.43 5.76 -27.00
C GLU A 62 -26.07 7.16 -26.48
N MET A 63 -26.03 7.35 -25.17
CA MET A 63 -25.61 8.63 -24.58
C MET A 63 -24.13 8.93 -24.80
N VAL A 64 -23.27 7.91 -24.72
CA VAL A 64 -21.83 8.06 -25.00
C VAL A 64 -21.60 8.34 -26.48
N ASP A 65 -22.28 7.61 -27.37
CA ASP A 65 -22.16 7.77 -28.83
C ASP A 65 -22.68 9.12 -29.34
N GLN A 66 -23.58 9.76 -28.60
CA GLN A 66 -24.05 11.14 -28.85
C GLN A 66 -23.09 12.22 -28.33
N ASP A 67 -21.90 11.85 -27.84
CA ASP A 67 -20.88 12.76 -27.31
C ASP A 67 -21.40 13.66 -26.17
N TYR A 68 -22.36 13.15 -25.37
CA TYR A 68 -23.01 13.93 -24.31
C TYR A 68 -22.03 14.50 -23.27
N LEU A 69 -20.97 13.75 -22.97
CA LEU A 69 -19.95 14.13 -22.01
C LEU A 69 -18.78 14.92 -22.62
N GLY A 70 -18.70 15.07 -23.94
CA GLY A 70 -17.60 15.76 -24.61
C GLY A 70 -16.22 15.14 -24.36
N LEU A 71 -16.16 13.84 -24.08
CA LEU A 71 -14.92 13.16 -23.69
C LEU A 71 -14.02 12.92 -24.92
N ARG A 72 -12.73 13.15 -24.73
CA ARG A 72 -11.68 12.92 -25.73
C ARG A 72 -10.52 12.19 -25.07
N PHE A 73 -9.62 11.59 -25.84
CA PHE A 73 -8.46 10.85 -25.34
C PHE A 73 -7.33 11.78 -24.84
N PHE A 74 -7.64 12.71 -23.94
CA PHE A 74 -6.67 13.52 -23.20
C PHE A 74 -7.07 13.63 -21.73
N CYS A 75 -6.11 13.96 -20.87
CA CYS A 75 -6.38 14.33 -19.48
C CYS A 75 -5.80 15.71 -19.18
N GLU A 76 -6.36 16.38 -18.18
CA GLU A 76 -5.82 17.64 -17.67
C GLU A 76 -5.02 17.38 -16.40
N THR A 77 -3.85 17.97 -16.29
CA THR A 77 -2.98 17.86 -15.12
C THR A 77 -2.52 19.25 -14.72
N GLU A 78 -2.69 19.57 -13.44
CA GLU A 78 -2.16 20.79 -12.87
C GLU A 78 -0.67 20.61 -12.55
N SER A 79 0.16 21.48 -13.10
CA SER A 79 1.60 21.50 -12.84
C SER A 79 2.03 22.95 -12.61
N LEU A 80 2.56 23.23 -11.42
CA LEU A 80 3.09 24.55 -11.05
C LEU A 80 2.08 25.70 -11.25
N GLY A 81 0.80 25.46 -10.94
CA GLY A 81 -0.29 26.42 -11.11
C GLY A 81 -0.75 26.62 -12.56
N SER A 82 -0.29 25.78 -13.50
CA SER A 82 -0.74 25.77 -14.89
C SER A 82 -1.43 24.45 -15.24
N MET A 83 -2.61 24.54 -15.84
CA MET A 83 -3.31 23.37 -16.38
C MET A 83 -2.71 22.98 -17.73
N LYS A 84 -2.24 21.74 -17.83
CA LYS A 84 -1.71 21.15 -19.06
C LYS A 84 -2.61 20.02 -19.53
N ARG A 85 -2.85 19.97 -20.84
CA ARG A 85 -3.54 18.86 -21.49
C ARG A 85 -2.52 17.86 -22.00
N ILE A 86 -2.67 16.60 -21.62
CA ILE A 86 -1.79 15.50 -22.01
C ILE A 86 -2.62 14.53 -22.84
N GLU A 87 -2.22 14.30 -24.09
CA GLU A 87 -2.85 13.29 -24.94
C GLU A 87 -2.52 11.88 -24.44
N LEU A 88 -3.55 11.05 -24.29
CA LEU A 88 -3.43 9.66 -23.84
C LEU A 88 -3.00 8.72 -24.97
N CYS A 89 -3.26 9.10 -26.21
CA CYS A 89 -2.87 8.40 -27.43
C CYS A 89 -2.58 9.41 -28.55
N PRO A 90 -1.91 9.01 -29.65
CA PRO A 90 -1.65 9.91 -30.77
C PRO A 90 -2.94 10.48 -31.36
N LYS A 91 -3.05 11.82 -31.48
CA LYS A 91 -4.28 12.52 -31.89
C LYS A 91 -5.43 12.33 -30.90
N GLY A 92 -5.09 12.24 -29.63
CA GLY A 92 -6.06 11.97 -28.57
C GLY A 92 -7.08 13.10 -28.39
N MET A 93 -6.69 14.35 -28.66
CA MET A 93 -7.62 15.49 -28.61
C MET A 93 -8.71 15.44 -29.68
N ASP A 94 -8.43 14.84 -30.84
CA ASP A 94 -9.38 14.73 -31.96
C ASP A 94 -10.26 13.48 -31.85
N THR A 95 -9.90 12.53 -30.98
CA THR A 95 -10.57 11.23 -30.86
C THR A 95 -11.70 11.31 -29.85
N VAL A 96 -12.95 11.21 -30.32
CA VAL A 96 -14.17 11.14 -29.48
C VAL A 96 -14.25 9.82 -28.74
N VAL A 97 -14.60 9.86 -27.46
CA VAL A 97 -14.90 8.65 -26.70
C VAL A 97 -16.30 8.17 -27.06
N ASP A 98 -16.41 6.91 -27.47
CA ASP A 98 -17.65 6.26 -27.89
C ASP A 98 -17.84 4.91 -27.14
N SER A 99 -18.98 4.26 -27.34
CA SER A 99 -19.32 2.99 -26.71
C SER A 99 -18.32 1.85 -27.01
N LYS A 100 -17.62 1.92 -28.14
CA LYS A 100 -16.67 0.90 -28.59
C LYS A 100 -15.27 1.12 -28.04
N ASN A 101 -14.91 2.37 -27.75
CA ASN A 101 -13.55 2.75 -27.37
C ASN A 101 -13.42 3.20 -25.89
N ARG A 102 -14.53 3.38 -25.16
CA ARG A 102 -14.56 3.81 -23.75
C ARG A 102 -13.72 2.94 -22.81
N GLU A 103 -13.64 1.64 -23.05
CA GLU A 103 -12.79 0.74 -22.26
C GLU A 103 -11.31 1.07 -22.46
N THR A 104 -10.91 1.34 -23.70
CA THR A 104 -9.54 1.75 -24.03
C THR A 104 -9.24 3.12 -23.41
N TYR A 105 -10.19 4.04 -23.43
CA TYR A 105 -10.07 5.36 -22.80
C TYR A 105 -9.80 5.23 -21.28
N VAL A 106 -10.61 4.45 -20.56
CA VAL A 106 -10.45 4.25 -19.12
C VAL A 106 -9.15 3.51 -18.78
N ASN A 107 -8.75 2.52 -19.58
CA ASN A 107 -7.46 1.84 -19.41
C ASN A 107 -6.28 2.80 -19.61
N LEU A 108 -6.36 3.71 -20.57
CA LEU A 108 -5.32 4.72 -20.79
C LEU A 108 -5.28 5.77 -19.68
N LEU A 109 -6.44 6.19 -19.16
CA LEU A 109 -6.52 7.07 -17.98
C LEU A 109 -5.86 6.41 -16.76
N THR A 110 -6.22 5.16 -16.49
CA THR A 110 -5.66 4.36 -15.38
C THR A 110 -4.14 4.25 -15.51
N LYS A 111 -3.66 3.86 -16.70
CA LYS A 111 -2.22 3.77 -16.98
C LYS A 111 -1.52 5.12 -16.84
N HIS A 112 -2.10 6.19 -17.36
CA HIS A 112 -1.47 7.51 -17.27
C HIS A 112 -1.39 7.97 -15.82
N HIS A 113 -2.49 7.90 -15.07
CA HIS A 113 -2.58 8.42 -13.72
C HIS A 113 -1.70 7.62 -12.74
N PHE A 114 -1.76 6.29 -12.78
CA PHE A 114 -1.04 5.47 -11.79
C PHE A 114 0.35 5.06 -12.24
N VAL A 115 0.64 4.95 -13.55
CA VAL A 115 1.94 4.45 -14.03
C VAL A 115 2.78 5.57 -14.64
N THR A 116 2.26 6.24 -15.68
CA THR A 116 3.06 7.18 -16.48
C THR A 116 3.41 8.44 -15.69
N SER A 117 2.46 9.00 -14.94
CA SER A 117 2.62 10.27 -14.20
C SER A 117 3.69 10.20 -13.09
N ILE A 118 3.92 9.00 -12.55
CA ILE A 118 4.87 8.75 -11.44
C ILE A 118 6.08 7.90 -11.86
N ALA A 119 6.27 7.67 -13.18
CA ALA A 119 7.27 6.75 -13.68
C ALA A 119 8.70 7.09 -13.23
N GLU A 120 9.05 8.38 -13.14
CA GLU A 120 10.38 8.82 -12.68
C GLU A 120 10.61 8.54 -11.19
N GLN A 121 9.58 8.74 -10.37
CA GLN A 121 9.56 8.51 -8.93
C GLN A 121 9.69 7.01 -8.64
N VAL A 122 8.90 6.20 -9.34
CA VAL A 122 8.93 4.74 -9.25
C VAL A 122 10.27 4.20 -9.72
N THR A 123 10.83 4.71 -10.82
CA THR A 123 12.17 4.33 -11.31
C THR A 123 13.26 4.71 -10.31
N SER A 124 13.17 5.89 -9.71
CA SER A 124 14.10 6.34 -8.67
C SER A 124 14.02 5.47 -7.41
N PHE A 125 12.81 5.10 -7.00
CA PHE A 125 12.58 4.19 -5.88
C PHE A 125 13.14 2.80 -6.17
N ALA A 126 12.76 2.22 -7.32
CA ALA A 126 13.25 0.95 -7.83
C ALA A 126 14.78 0.85 -7.75
N LYS A 127 15.49 1.87 -8.24
CA LYS A 127 16.95 1.94 -8.17
C LYS A 127 17.47 1.92 -6.73
N GLY A 128 16.89 2.73 -5.85
CA GLY A 128 17.32 2.78 -4.44
C GLY A 128 17.07 1.47 -3.69
N PHE A 129 15.99 0.76 -4.02
CA PHE A 129 15.71 -0.56 -3.47
C PHE A 129 16.74 -1.59 -3.95
N ASP A 130 17.02 -1.60 -5.26
CA ASP A 130 18.00 -2.50 -5.89
C ASP A 130 19.42 -2.30 -5.32
N ASP A 131 19.79 -1.08 -4.89
CA ASP A 131 21.09 -0.80 -4.27
C ASP A 131 21.32 -1.59 -2.97
N ILE A 132 20.25 -2.01 -2.27
CA ILE A 132 20.32 -2.72 -0.98
C ILE A 132 20.07 -4.23 -1.16
N THR A 133 19.12 -4.60 -2.02
CA THR A 133 18.74 -6.00 -2.26
C THR A 133 19.66 -6.67 -3.27
N THR A 134 20.86 -7.02 -2.83
CA THR A 134 21.97 -7.51 -3.67
C THR A 134 21.81 -8.95 -4.17
N THR A 135 20.91 -9.74 -3.58
CA THR A 135 20.84 -11.20 -3.82
C THR A 135 19.67 -11.63 -4.72
N SER A 136 18.62 -10.81 -4.83
CA SER A 136 17.40 -11.13 -5.58
C SER A 136 16.94 -9.90 -6.31
N SER A 137 16.49 -10.04 -7.57
CA SER A 137 15.89 -8.89 -8.26
C SER A 137 14.70 -8.38 -7.45
N ARG A 138 14.54 -7.06 -7.29
CA ARG A 138 13.36 -6.47 -6.64
C ARG A 138 12.06 -7.09 -7.13
N ARG A 139 11.94 -7.31 -8.45
CA ARG A 139 10.76 -7.96 -9.02
C ARG A 139 10.53 -9.34 -8.44
N SER A 140 11.56 -10.18 -8.35
CA SER A 140 11.45 -11.50 -7.73
C SER A 140 11.03 -11.40 -6.27
N PHE A 141 11.56 -10.44 -5.51
CA PHE A 141 11.15 -10.19 -4.13
C PHE A 141 9.65 -9.88 -4.05
N PHE A 142 9.18 -8.85 -4.76
CA PHE A 142 7.77 -8.44 -4.73
C PHE A 142 6.82 -9.44 -5.42
N GLN A 143 7.29 -10.27 -6.34
CA GLN A 143 6.48 -11.32 -6.98
C GLN A 143 6.24 -12.53 -6.09
N CYS A 144 7.16 -12.81 -5.15
CA CYS A 144 7.01 -13.88 -4.16
C CYS A 144 6.13 -13.47 -2.97
N LEU A 145 5.76 -12.20 -2.87
CA LEU A 145 4.92 -11.67 -1.80
C LEU A 145 3.47 -11.51 -2.27
N ASN A 146 2.56 -11.68 -1.33
CA ASN A 146 1.19 -11.18 -1.42
C ASN A 146 1.17 -9.68 -1.17
N LEU A 147 0.04 -9.04 -1.48
CA LEU A 147 -0.14 -7.60 -1.32
C LEU A 147 0.02 -7.13 0.13
N GLU A 148 -0.39 -7.95 1.09
CA GLU A 148 -0.38 -7.62 2.52
C GLU A 148 0.99 -7.85 3.18
N ASP A 149 1.84 -8.70 2.59
CA ASP A 149 3.09 -9.11 3.23
C ASP A 149 4.07 -7.95 3.51
N PRO A 150 4.30 -6.99 2.58
CA PRO A 150 5.19 -5.85 2.87
C PRO A 150 4.69 -4.98 4.01
N ASP A 151 3.37 -4.81 4.11
CA ASP A 151 2.74 -4.02 5.17
C ASP A 151 2.95 -4.73 6.50
N LEU A 152 2.75 -6.05 6.55
CA LEU A 152 3.06 -6.85 7.73
C LEU A 152 4.55 -6.79 8.11
N MET A 153 5.45 -6.70 7.12
CA MET A 153 6.90 -6.59 7.37
C MET A 153 7.32 -5.21 7.89
N LEU A 154 6.66 -4.13 7.44
CA LEU A 154 7.10 -2.74 7.70
C LEU A 154 6.27 -2.01 8.75
N ASP A 155 4.96 -2.26 8.77
CA ASP A 155 4.02 -1.76 9.76
C ASP A 155 3.85 -2.75 10.91
N GLY A 156 4.16 -4.04 10.68
CA GLY A 156 4.03 -5.10 11.67
C GLY A 156 2.67 -5.79 11.63
N ASN A 157 2.46 -6.72 12.55
CA ASN A 157 1.19 -7.44 12.62
C ASN A 157 0.09 -6.49 13.13
N GLY A 158 -0.76 -5.99 12.21
CA GLY A 158 -1.96 -5.22 12.56
C GLY A 158 -3.00 -6.02 13.34
N HIS A 159 -2.85 -7.35 13.36
CA HIS A 159 -3.70 -8.30 14.07
C HIS A 159 -3.66 -8.12 15.60
N ASP A 160 -4.70 -8.63 16.26
CA ASP A 160 -4.86 -8.55 17.72
C ASP A 160 -3.63 -9.10 18.44
N VAL A 161 -3.22 -8.40 19.49
CA VAL A 161 -2.13 -8.84 20.36
C VAL A 161 -2.61 -10.08 21.10
N SER A 162 -2.11 -11.25 20.68
CA SER A 162 -2.46 -12.51 21.35
C SER A 162 -1.97 -12.48 22.80
N VAL A 163 -2.92 -12.39 23.72
CA VAL A 163 -2.61 -12.38 25.16
C VAL A 163 -2.03 -13.72 25.59
N GLU A 164 -2.43 -14.82 24.95
CA GLU A 164 -1.86 -16.15 25.19
C GLU A 164 -0.38 -16.20 24.79
N ASP A 165 -0.03 -15.64 23.62
CA ASP A 165 1.35 -15.57 23.15
C ASP A 165 2.20 -14.65 24.04
N TRP A 166 1.63 -13.51 24.47
CA TRP A 166 2.28 -12.60 25.41
C TRP A 166 2.59 -13.29 26.74
N LYS A 167 1.62 -14.02 27.30
CA LYS A 167 1.79 -14.81 28.53
C LYS A 167 2.88 -15.86 28.39
N ALA A 168 2.93 -16.55 27.26
CA ALA A 168 3.90 -17.62 27.00
C ALA A 168 5.35 -17.11 27.00
N HIS A 169 5.56 -15.89 26.50
CA HIS A 169 6.86 -15.24 26.33
C HIS A 169 7.15 -14.14 27.37
N THR A 170 6.44 -14.13 28.51
CA THR A 170 6.73 -13.20 29.61
C THR A 170 7.57 -13.88 30.70
N ASP A 171 8.72 -13.27 31.00
CA ASP A 171 9.55 -13.63 32.15
C ASP A 171 9.17 -12.83 33.40
N TYR A 172 9.17 -13.50 34.55
CA TYR A 172 8.76 -12.92 35.83
C TYR A 172 9.96 -12.83 36.77
N TYR A 173 10.39 -11.61 37.08
CA TYR A 173 11.47 -11.35 38.04
C TYR A 173 10.88 -10.97 39.39
N GLY A 174 11.09 -11.82 40.41
CA GLY A 174 10.55 -11.60 41.76
C GLY A 174 9.07 -11.93 41.94
N TYR A 175 8.43 -12.48 40.91
CA TYR A 175 7.05 -12.98 40.92
C TYR A 175 6.98 -14.35 40.26
N ASN A 176 5.93 -15.11 40.57
CA ASN A 176 5.57 -16.35 39.90
C ASN A 176 4.29 -16.18 39.07
N ARG A 177 4.13 -17.01 38.05
CA ARG A 177 2.91 -17.06 37.21
C ARG A 177 1.61 -17.26 38.02
N SER A 178 1.69 -17.87 39.19
CA SER A 178 0.56 -18.12 40.10
C SER A 178 0.27 -16.99 41.09
N ASP A 179 1.09 -15.94 41.11
CA ASP A 179 0.89 -14.85 42.07
C ASP A 179 -0.33 -14.02 41.71
N ARG A 180 -1.07 -13.59 42.74
CA ARG A 180 -2.35 -12.89 42.57
C ARG A 180 -2.23 -11.61 41.71
N GLN A 181 -1.12 -10.90 41.86
CA GLN A 181 -0.82 -9.70 41.08
C GLN A 181 -0.65 -10.01 39.59
N ILE A 182 -0.03 -11.15 39.26
CA ILE A 182 0.16 -11.60 37.88
C ILE A 182 -1.18 -12.03 37.28
N SER A 183 -2.00 -12.76 38.02
CA SER A 183 -3.36 -13.12 37.58
C SER A 183 -4.20 -11.87 37.28
N TRP A 184 -4.20 -10.88 38.18
CA TRP A 184 -4.93 -9.63 37.98
C TRP A 184 -4.44 -8.83 36.77
N PHE A 185 -3.13 -8.73 36.58
CA PHE A 185 -2.57 -8.06 35.42
C PHE A 185 -3.13 -8.67 34.13
N TRP A 186 -3.09 -9.99 34.02
CA TRP A 186 -3.57 -10.67 32.82
C TRP A 186 -5.09 -10.63 32.64
N GLU A 187 -5.88 -10.72 33.72
CA GLU A 187 -7.34 -10.52 33.67
C GLU A 187 -7.68 -9.14 33.09
N ILE A 188 -6.95 -8.10 33.51
CA ILE A 188 -7.15 -6.75 33.00
C ILE A 188 -6.75 -6.68 31.52
N VAL A 189 -5.60 -7.24 31.13
CA VAL A 189 -5.12 -7.24 29.73
C VAL A 189 -6.07 -8.00 28.80
N GLU A 190 -6.65 -9.12 29.25
CA GLU A 190 -7.68 -9.85 28.49
C GLU A 190 -8.95 -9.03 28.28
N SER A 191 -9.32 -8.19 29.25
CA SER A 191 -10.49 -7.31 29.16
C SER A 191 -10.28 -6.05 28.30
N MET A 192 -9.03 -5.71 27.95
CA MET A 192 -8.70 -4.53 27.15
C MET A 192 -9.11 -4.68 25.68
N SER A 193 -9.43 -3.56 25.03
CA SER A 193 -9.57 -3.51 23.56
C SER A 193 -8.23 -3.70 22.86
N VAL A 194 -8.26 -4.01 21.56
CA VAL A 194 -7.05 -4.17 20.73
C VAL A 194 -6.16 -2.93 20.79
N GLU A 195 -6.75 -1.74 20.74
CA GLU A 195 -6.05 -0.46 20.81
C GLU A 195 -5.39 -0.25 22.17
N GLN A 196 -6.09 -0.59 23.26
CA GLN A 196 -5.55 -0.49 24.61
C GLN A 196 -4.38 -1.46 24.83
N ARG A 197 -4.47 -2.68 24.30
CA ARG A 197 -3.35 -3.66 24.32
C ARG A 197 -2.14 -3.15 23.53
N LYS A 198 -2.36 -2.54 22.36
CA LYS A 198 -1.29 -1.92 21.56
C LYS A 198 -0.61 -0.76 22.29
N VAL A 199 -1.38 0.07 23.00
CA VAL A 199 -0.82 1.15 23.84
C VAL A 199 0.01 0.59 25.00
N LEU A 200 -0.50 -0.44 25.70
CA LEU A 200 0.23 -1.10 26.78
C LEU A 200 1.52 -1.76 26.28
N LEU A 201 1.48 -2.42 25.13
CA LEU A 201 2.65 -3.00 24.48
C LEU A 201 3.70 -1.90 24.23
N SER A 202 3.31 -0.84 23.52
CA SER A 202 4.20 0.28 23.21
C SER A 202 4.77 0.97 24.45
N PHE A 203 4.06 0.97 25.57
CA PHE A 203 4.55 1.52 26.82
C PHE A 203 5.76 0.74 27.36
N TRP A 204 5.75 -0.58 27.25
CA TRP A 204 6.81 -1.44 27.80
C TRP A 204 7.95 -1.71 26.82
N THR A 205 7.64 -1.87 25.55
CA THR A 205 8.62 -2.34 24.55
C THR A 205 9.07 -1.23 23.60
N SER A 206 8.44 -0.05 23.65
CA SER A 206 8.64 1.06 22.71
C SER A 206 8.38 0.71 21.23
N ILE A 207 7.80 -0.47 20.95
CA ILE A 207 7.36 -0.87 19.61
C ILE A 207 5.84 -0.74 19.50
N LYS A 208 5.38 -0.33 18.32
CA LYS A 208 3.95 -0.06 18.06
C LYS A 208 3.16 -1.30 17.61
N SER A 209 3.87 -2.32 17.14
CA SER A 209 3.32 -3.55 16.61
C SER A 209 4.30 -4.70 16.88
N LEU A 210 3.78 -5.92 16.96
CA LEU A 210 4.62 -7.10 17.19
C LEU A 210 5.37 -7.48 15.91
N PRO A 211 6.57 -8.07 16.04
CA PRO A 211 7.24 -8.77 14.94
C PRO A 211 6.34 -9.83 14.31
N LEU A 212 6.69 -10.27 13.10
CA LEU A 212 5.92 -11.27 12.35
C LEU A 212 5.67 -12.58 13.15
N ASN A 213 6.62 -13.00 13.98
CA ASN A 213 6.50 -14.22 14.78
C ASN A 213 5.94 -13.97 16.21
N GLY A 214 5.40 -12.78 16.49
CA GLY A 214 4.81 -12.46 17.79
C GLY A 214 5.85 -12.15 18.88
N PHE A 215 5.50 -12.45 20.13
CA PHE A 215 6.33 -12.10 21.29
C PHE A 215 7.63 -12.90 21.40
N GLY A 216 7.75 -14.04 20.71
CA GLY A 216 8.96 -14.86 20.72
C GLY A 216 10.17 -14.22 20.02
N ASP A 217 9.96 -13.19 19.22
CA ASP A 217 11.03 -12.41 18.57
C ASP A 217 11.41 -11.14 19.37
N LEU A 218 10.82 -10.92 20.55
CA LEU A 218 11.17 -9.84 21.46
C LEU A 218 12.15 -10.36 22.53
N ASP A 219 13.45 -10.27 22.22
CA ASP A 219 14.53 -10.48 23.19
C ASP A 219 14.57 -9.35 24.25
#